data_AF-A0A1I1MI60-F1
#
_entry.id   AF-A0A1I1MI60-F1
#
_cell.length_a   1.000
_cell.length_b   1.000
_cell.length_c   1.000
_cell.angle_alpha   90.00
_cell.angle_beta   90.00
_cell.angle_gamma   90.00
#
_symmetry.space_group_name_H-M   'P 1'
#
loop_
_entity.id
_entity.type
_entity.pdbx_description
1 polymer ?
#
loop_
_entity_poly.entity_id
_entity_poly.type
_entity_poly.pdbx_seq_one_letter_code
_entity_poly.pdbx_strand_id
1 'polypeptide(L)'
;MESLSNTALATLTSFIEFWGQKEIIGLCVGAAGSAIWYRVTGAEEQKQKNKQVISIIRAAIQETSRIATQNLGIVDNELTRLHLEKLTLEPHTDFIPTSADLLLLVSNFKFKKSVELWSSLKKIESLSSQAERLVLETTQLRRAIKLENRAEIYRFELIPYLRQHDELHARVINQIVAECQTSNALLESVRT
;
A
#
# COMPACT_ATOMS: atom_id res chain seq x y z
N MET A 1 -17.53 -69.31 45.48
CA MET A 1 -16.37 -68.86 44.69
C MET A 1 -16.73 -67.84 43.60
N GLU A 2 -18.01 -67.58 43.31
CA GLU A 2 -18.43 -66.62 42.26
C GLU A 2 -18.43 -65.14 42.69
N SER A 3 -18.39 -64.81 43.99
CA SER A 3 -18.39 -63.40 44.42
C SER A 3 -17.01 -62.74 44.35
N LEU A 4 -15.91 -63.49 44.44
CA LEU A 4 -14.55 -62.94 44.40
C LEU A 4 -14.11 -62.56 42.98
N SER A 5 -14.52 -63.32 41.95
CA SER A 5 -14.19 -62.98 40.54
C SER A 5 -14.95 -61.76 40.04
N ASN A 6 -16.22 -61.63 40.41
CA ASN A 6 -17.05 -60.47 40.02
C ASN A 6 -16.59 -59.18 40.70
N THR A 7 -16.14 -59.25 41.95
CA THR A 7 -15.61 -58.07 42.65
C THR A 7 -14.26 -57.66 42.08
N ALA A 8 -13.39 -58.62 41.75
CA ALA A 8 -12.09 -58.36 41.13
C ALA A 8 -12.23 -57.70 39.74
N LEU A 9 -13.14 -58.21 38.91
CA LEU A 9 -13.46 -57.64 37.60
C LEU A 9 -14.01 -56.21 37.71
N ALA A 10 -14.89 -55.95 38.68
CA ALA A 10 -15.44 -54.62 38.93
C ALA A 10 -14.38 -53.61 39.41
N THR A 11 -13.41 -54.03 40.22
CA THR A 11 -12.26 -53.19 40.59
C THR A 11 -11.28 -52.97 39.44
N LEU A 12 -11.14 -53.93 38.52
CA LEU A 12 -10.26 -53.81 37.37
C LEU A 12 -10.86 -52.87 36.31
N THR A 13 -12.17 -52.95 36.06
CA THR A 13 -12.88 -51.99 35.21
C THR A 13 -12.88 -50.58 35.79
N SER A 14 -13.06 -50.41 37.10
CA SER A 14 -12.97 -49.09 37.73
C SER A 14 -11.55 -48.51 37.71
N PHE A 15 -10.51 -49.34 37.83
CA PHE A 15 -9.12 -48.91 37.64
C PHE A 15 -8.84 -48.50 36.19
N ILE A 16 -9.34 -49.26 35.21
CA ILE A 16 -9.20 -48.94 33.78
C ILE A 16 -9.97 -47.65 33.43
N GLU A 17 -11.17 -47.45 33.96
CA GLU A 17 -11.92 -46.19 33.81
C GLU A 17 -11.21 -45.00 34.46
N PHE A 18 -10.63 -45.19 35.65
CA PHE A 18 -9.93 -44.13 36.37
C PHE A 18 -8.61 -43.73 35.69
N TRP A 19 -7.88 -44.69 35.12
CA TRP A 19 -6.67 -44.42 34.33
C TRP A 19 -7.00 -43.85 32.95
N GLY A 20 -8.02 -44.38 32.28
CA GLY A 20 -8.50 -43.86 31.00
C GLY A 20 -9.01 -42.42 31.10
N GLN A 21 -9.68 -42.04 32.20
CA GLN A 21 -10.11 -40.65 32.42
C GLN A 21 -8.93 -39.68 32.56
N LYS A 22 -7.84 -40.08 33.20
CA LYS A 22 -6.64 -39.22 33.32
C LYS A 22 -5.94 -39.00 31.97
N GLU A 23 -5.88 -40.03 31.13
CA GLU A 23 -5.35 -39.91 29.76
C GLU A 23 -6.24 -39.05 28.88
N ILE A 24 -7.57 -39.18 28.97
CA ILE A 24 -8.52 -38.34 28.22
C ILE A 24 -8.43 -36.87 28.67
N ILE A 25 -8.33 -36.61 29.97
CA ILE A 25 -8.15 -35.24 30.50
C ILE A 25 -6.80 -34.68 30.03
N GLY A 26 -5.72 -35.47 30.06
CA GLY A 26 -4.41 -35.08 29.55
C GLY A 26 -4.42 -34.77 28.05
N LEU A 27 -5.13 -35.57 27.24
CA LEU A 27 -5.32 -35.35 25.81
C LEU A 27 -6.14 -34.08 25.54
N CYS A 28 -7.22 -33.85 26.27
CA CYS A 28 -8.05 -32.66 26.14
C CYS A 28 -7.29 -31.38 26.53
N VAL A 29 -6.50 -31.43 27.61
CA VAL A 29 -5.64 -30.30 28.04
C VAL A 29 -4.51 -30.06 27.02
N GLY A 30 -3.89 -31.12 26.51
CA GLY A 30 -2.86 -31.04 25.46
C GLY A 30 -3.39 -30.48 24.14
N ALA A 31 -4.57 -30.92 23.69
CA ALA A 31 -5.23 -30.45 22.49
C ALA A 31 -5.73 -29.00 22.65
N ALA A 32 -6.33 -28.64 23.79
CA ALA A 32 -6.75 -27.28 24.09
C ALA A 32 -5.55 -26.33 24.21
N GLY A 33 -4.48 -26.75 24.89
CA GLY A 33 -3.23 -26.01 25.01
C GLY A 33 -2.58 -25.79 23.64
N SER A 34 -2.55 -26.81 22.79
CA SER A 34 -2.05 -26.71 21.41
C SER A 34 -2.92 -25.77 20.57
N ALA A 35 -4.25 -25.88 20.66
CA ALA A 35 -5.17 -25.00 19.92
C ALA A 35 -5.06 -23.53 20.37
N ILE A 36 -4.90 -23.27 21.67
CA ILE A 36 -4.64 -21.94 22.20
C ILE A 36 -3.28 -21.44 21.73
N TRP A 37 -2.24 -22.28 21.78
CA TRP A 37 -0.89 -21.93 21.31
C TRP A 37 -0.90 -21.54 19.82
N TYR A 38 -1.48 -22.36 18.94
CA TYR A 38 -1.61 -22.06 17.51
C TYR A 38 -2.42 -20.78 17.25
N ARG A 39 -3.47 -20.52 18.04
CA ARG A 39 -4.23 -19.26 17.95
C ARG A 39 -3.39 -18.06 18.36
N VAL A 40 -2.59 -18.17 19.42
CA VAL A 40 -1.73 -17.10 19.93
C VAL A 40 -0.56 -16.83 18.98
N THR A 41 0.15 -17.88 18.53
CA THR A 41 1.27 -17.73 17.61
C THR A 41 0.81 -17.23 16.25
N GLY A 42 -0.30 -17.76 15.71
CA GLY A 42 -0.91 -17.27 14.48
C GLY A 42 -1.36 -15.80 14.58
N ALA A 43 -1.92 -15.39 15.72
CA ALA A 43 -2.30 -14.00 15.95
C ALA A 43 -1.08 -13.05 16.02
N GLU A 44 0.01 -13.47 16.67
CA GLU A 44 1.23 -12.66 16.75
C GLU A 44 1.96 -12.57 15.41
N GLU A 45 2.05 -13.67 14.65
CA GLU A 45 2.57 -13.68 13.29
C GLU A 45 1.76 -12.77 12.36
N GLN A 46 0.42 -12.85 12.43
CA GLN A 46 -0.44 -11.99 11.62
C GLN A 46 -0.29 -10.51 12.00
N LYS A 47 -0.10 -10.22 13.30
CA LYS A 47 0.18 -8.86 13.78
C LYS A 47 1.52 -8.33 13.26
N GLN A 48 2.54 -9.17 13.18
CA GLN A 48 3.82 -8.81 12.56
C GLN A 48 3.67 -8.55 11.05
N LYS A 49 2.97 -9.41 10.32
CA LYS A 49 2.67 -9.21 8.88
C LYS A 49 1.91 -7.90 8.64
N ASN A 50 0.88 -7.62 9.44
CA ASN A 50 0.11 -6.38 9.33
C ASN A 50 1.00 -5.14 9.55
N LYS A 51 1.91 -5.17 10.53
CA LYS A 51 2.89 -4.09 10.76
C LYS A 51 3.83 -3.90 9.58
N GLN A 52 4.33 -5.00 8.99
CA GLN A 52 5.20 -4.94 7.81
C GLN A 52 4.46 -4.33 6.61
N VAL A 53 3.23 -4.78 6.32
CA VAL A 53 2.42 -4.23 5.23
C VAL A 53 2.17 -2.73 5.41
N ILE A 54 1.78 -2.29 6.62
CA ILE A 54 1.62 -0.86 6.93
C ILE A 54 2.92 -0.10 6.69
N SER A 55 4.05 -0.64 7.13
CA SER A 55 5.35 0.00 6.97
C SER A 55 5.72 0.17 5.49
N ILE A 56 5.46 -0.85 4.65
CA ILE A 56 5.72 -0.80 3.21
C ILE A 56 4.84 0.27 2.56
N ILE A 57 3.53 0.25 2.83
CA ILE A 57 2.59 1.23 2.28
C ILE A 57 2.96 2.65 2.71
N ARG A 58 3.33 2.84 3.98
CA ARG A 58 3.79 4.15 4.49
C ARG A 58 5.03 4.64 3.77
N ALA A 59 6.04 3.78 3.61
CA ALA A 59 7.26 4.13 2.90
C ALA A 59 6.95 4.52 1.44
N ALA A 60 6.08 3.77 0.76
CA ALA A 60 5.65 4.08 -0.61
C ALA A 60 4.92 5.43 -0.71
N ILE A 61 4.00 5.73 0.21
CA ILE A 61 3.30 7.04 0.24
C ILE A 61 4.30 8.18 0.47
N GLN A 62 5.20 8.03 1.45
CA GLN A 62 6.20 9.05 1.79
C GLN A 62 7.13 9.35 0.62
N GLU A 63 7.62 8.30 -0.04
CA GLU A 63 8.53 8.45 -1.16
C GLU A 63 7.83 9.02 -2.40
N THR A 64 6.59 8.59 -2.68
CA THR A 64 5.75 9.19 -3.73
C THR A 64 5.50 10.67 -3.46
N SER A 65 5.20 11.05 -2.22
CA SER A 65 5.01 12.44 -1.82
C SER A 65 6.28 13.27 -1.98
N ARG A 66 7.45 12.69 -1.65
CA ARG A 66 8.77 13.32 -1.84
C ARG A 66 9.03 13.61 -3.32
N ILE A 67 8.83 12.61 -4.18
CA ILE A 67 9.02 12.73 -5.64
C ILE A 67 8.04 13.76 -6.22
N ALA A 68 6.76 13.70 -5.85
CA ALA A 68 5.76 14.64 -6.31
C ALA A 68 6.12 16.10 -5.93
N THR A 69 6.55 16.33 -4.70
CA THR A 69 6.95 17.67 -4.24
C THR A 69 8.17 18.20 -4.99
N GLN A 70 9.15 17.34 -5.27
CA GLN A 70 10.32 17.70 -6.08
C GLN A 70 9.92 18.05 -7.52
N ASN A 71 9.08 17.22 -8.14
CA ASN A 71 8.60 17.47 -9.50
C ASN A 71 7.77 18.75 -9.61
N LEU A 72 7.00 19.10 -8.59
CA LEU A 72 6.26 20.36 -8.57
C LEU A 72 7.20 21.57 -8.63
N GLY A 73 8.29 21.55 -7.87
CA GLY A 73 9.32 22.60 -7.93
C GLY A 73 10.00 22.69 -9.30
N ILE A 74 10.16 21.56 -10.00
CA ILE A 74 10.70 21.53 -11.37
C ILE A 74 9.70 22.16 -12.35
N VAL A 75 8.44 21.71 -12.33
CA VAL A 75 7.39 22.20 -13.25
C VAL A 75 7.11 23.68 -13.02
N ASP A 76 7.04 24.15 -11.77
CA ASP A 76 6.84 25.57 -11.46
C ASP A 76 7.99 26.45 -11.96
N ASN A 77 9.23 25.97 -11.81
CA ASN A 77 10.41 26.67 -12.31
C ASN A 77 10.43 26.72 -13.85
N GLU A 78 10.06 25.63 -14.51
CA GLU A 78 9.98 25.56 -15.97
C GLU A 78 8.82 26.43 -16.51
N LEU A 79 7.64 26.44 -15.86
CA LEU A 79 6.53 27.37 -16.16
C LEU A 79 6.97 28.84 -16.07
N THR A 80 7.74 29.18 -15.05
CA THR A 80 8.26 30.54 -14.86
C THR A 80 9.34 30.89 -15.90
N ARG A 81 10.07 29.89 -16.40
CA ARG A 81 11.17 30.04 -17.36
C ARG A 81 10.80 29.70 -18.81
N LEU A 82 9.53 29.44 -19.12
CA LEU A 82 9.02 29.15 -20.48
C LEU A 82 9.48 30.16 -21.56
N HIS A 83 9.90 31.35 -21.14
CA HIS A 83 10.26 32.49 -21.98
C HIS A 83 11.77 32.53 -22.27
N LEU A 84 12.55 31.70 -21.58
CA LEU A 84 13.99 31.55 -21.73
C LEU A 84 14.23 30.21 -22.44
N GLU A 85 14.81 30.24 -23.64
CA GLU A 85 15.03 29.12 -24.56
C GLU A 85 15.84 27.90 -23.99
N LYS A 86 16.13 27.88 -22.69
CA LYS A 86 16.78 26.78 -21.97
C LYS A 86 15.89 26.24 -20.85
N LEU A 87 14.90 25.46 -21.26
CA LEU A 87 14.17 24.50 -20.41
C LEU A 87 15.08 23.27 -20.24
N THR A 88 15.48 22.95 -19.01
CA THR A 88 16.62 22.03 -18.76
C THR A 88 16.32 20.88 -17.82
N LEU A 89 15.25 20.97 -17.02
CA LEU A 89 14.96 19.93 -16.03
C LEU A 89 13.78 19.07 -16.50
N GLU A 90 14.03 17.76 -16.55
CA GLU A 90 13.00 16.74 -16.77
C GLU A 90 12.48 16.27 -15.40
N PRO A 91 11.15 16.26 -15.19
CA PRO A 91 10.56 15.72 -13.96
C PRO A 91 10.88 14.23 -13.81
N HIS A 92 11.06 13.76 -12.57
CA HIS A 92 11.27 12.35 -12.29
C HIS A 92 10.01 11.53 -12.64
N THR A 93 10.20 10.45 -13.38
CA THR A 93 9.11 9.54 -13.80
C THR A 93 8.94 8.34 -12.88
N ASP A 94 9.90 8.05 -12.02
CA ASP A 94 9.95 6.79 -11.29
C ASP A 94 9.14 6.86 -9.99
N PHE A 95 7.81 6.95 -10.11
CA PHE A 95 6.93 6.85 -8.96
C PHE A 95 6.91 5.43 -8.40
N ILE A 96 6.96 5.31 -7.08
CA ILE A 96 6.94 4.00 -6.42
C ILE A 96 5.50 3.45 -6.39
N PRO A 97 5.27 2.18 -6.74
CA PRO A 97 3.96 1.57 -6.61
C PRO A 97 3.52 1.57 -5.15
N THR A 98 2.30 2.06 -4.90
CA THR A 98 1.76 2.21 -3.53
C THR A 98 1.55 0.89 -2.80
N SER A 99 1.61 -0.23 -3.54
CA SER A 99 1.41 -1.58 -3.02
C SER A 99 0.04 -1.75 -2.37
N ALA A 100 -0.98 -1.07 -2.91
CA ALA A 100 -2.35 -1.07 -2.40
C ALA A 100 -2.91 -2.48 -2.21
N ASP A 101 -2.56 -3.40 -3.10
CA ASP A 101 -3.07 -4.78 -3.09
C ASP A 101 -2.55 -5.60 -1.89
N LEU A 102 -1.47 -5.16 -1.23
CA LEU A 102 -1.01 -5.76 0.01
C LEU A 102 -2.00 -5.55 1.18
N LEU A 103 -2.91 -4.56 1.09
CA LEU A 103 -3.98 -4.37 2.07
C LEU A 103 -4.92 -5.59 2.14
N LEU A 104 -5.05 -6.35 1.05
CA LEU A 104 -5.85 -7.57 1.02
C LEU A 104 -5.29 -8.68 1.93
N LEU A 105 -4.00 -8.61 2.27
CA LEU A 105 -3.32 -9.56 3.15
C LEU A 105 -3.53 -9.22 4.64
N VAL A 106 -4.19 -8.10 4.95
CA VAL A 106 -4.40 -7.65 6.33
C VAL A 106 -5.79 -8.04 6.83
N SER A 107 -5.81 -8.94 7.82
CA SER A 107 -7.05 -9.56 8.34
C SER A 107 -7.83 -8.72 9.36
N ASN A 108 -7.21 -7.71 9.99
CA ASN A 108 -7.75 -7.08 11.21
C ASN A 108 -8.13 -5.60 11.04
N PHE A 109 -8.22 -5.10 9.82
CA PHE A 109 -8.58 -3.71 9.59
C PHE A 109 -10.08 -3.49 9.48
N LYS A 110 -10.53 -2.28 9.87
CA LYS A 110 -11.92 -1.86 9.71
C LYS A 110 -12.25 -1.79 8.21
N PHE A 111 -13.05 -2.75 7.74
CA PHE A 111 -13.37 -2.95 6.32
C PHE A 111 -13.60 -1.65 5.53
N LYS A 112 -14.48 -0.78 6.02
CA LYS A 112 -14.80 0.50 5.35
C LYS A 112 -13.57 1.40 5.16
N LYS A 113 -12.75 1.57 6.20
CA LYS A 113 -11.54 2.41 6.15
C LYS A 113 -10.45 1.78 5.29
N SER A 114 -10.35 0.45 5.26
CA SER A 114 -9.42 -0.26 4.37
C SER A 114 -9.78 -0.05 2.90
N VAL A 115 -11.07 -0.06 2.57
CA VAL A 115 -11.56 0.20 1.20
C VAL A 115 -11.28 1.65 0.79
N GLU A 116 -11.53 2.61 1.69
CA GLU A 116 -11.20 4.02 1.47
C GLU A 116 -9.69 4.22 1.24
N LEU A 117 -8.85 3.59 2.07
CA LEU A 117 -7.40 3.61 1.90
C LEU A 117 -6.97 2.98 0.58
N TRP A 118 -7.47 1.78 0.25
CA TRP A 118 -7.16 1.11 -1.01
C TRP A 118 -7.55 1.96 -2.22
N SER A 119 -8.72 2.62 -2.18
CA SER A 119 -9.18 3.50 -3.24
C SER A 119 -8.27 4.72 -3.41
N SER A 120 -7.84 5.36 -2.32
CA SER A 120 -6.91 6.51 -2.39
C SER A 120 -5.54 6.08 -2.92
N LEU A 121 -5.02 4.92 -2.50
CA LEU A 121 -3.75 4.38 -3.01
C LEU A 121 -3.82 4.04 -4.51
N LYS A 122 -4.91 3.43 -4.99
CA LYS A 122 -5.13 3.19 -6.42
C LYS A 122 -5.26 4.48 -7.22
N LYS A 123 -5.84 5.52 -6.63
CA LYS A 123 -5.89 6.85 -7.25
C LYS A 123 -4.51 7.47 -7.38
N ILE A 124 -3.63 7.31 -6.39
CA ILE A 124 -2.22 7.71 -6.50
C ILE A 124 -1.55 6.98 -7.66
N GLU A 125 -1.70 5.65 -7.77
CA GLU A 125 -1.11 4.88 -8.89
C GLU A 125 -1.59 5.37 -10.26
N SER A 126 -2.90 5.64 -10.41
CA SER A 126 -3.46 6.18 -11.64
C SER A 126 -2.92 7.58 -11.97
N LEU A 127 -2.81 8.46 -10.97
CA LEU A 127 -2.29 9.82 -11.16
C LEU A 127 -0.80 9.82 -11.48
N SER A 128 -0.02 8.93 -10.86
CA SER A 128 1.40 8.75 -11.17
C SER A 128 1.60 8.32 -12.62
N SER A 129 0.82 7.35 -13.11
CA SER A 129 0.87 6.94 -14.52
C SER A 129 0.45 8.07 -15.48
N GLN A 130 -0.50 8.91 -15.07
CA GLN A 130 -0.86 10.09 -15.85
C GLN A 130 0.29 11.12 -15.88
N ALA A 131 0.95 11.37 -14.75
CA ALA A 131 2.10 12.27 -14.67
C ALA A 131 3.26 11.79 -15.57
N GLU A 132 3.58 10.49 -15.56
CA GLU A 132 4.59 9.89 -16.44
C GLU A 132 4.30 10.12 -17.93
N ARG A 133 3.03 9.94 -18.34
CA ARG A 133 2.62 10.22 -19.74
C ARG A 133 2.78 11.69 -20.09
N LEU A 134 2.37 12.58 -19.19
CA LEU A 134 2.52 14.03 -19.38
C LEU A 134 3.99 14.44 -19.50
N VAL A 135 4.90 13.83 -18.73
CA VAL A 135 6.35 14.03 -18.87
C VAL A 135 6.81 13.63 -20.27
N LEU A 136 6.43 12.44 -20.75
CA LEU A 136 6.83 11.95 -22.07
C LEU A 136 6.34 12.90 -23.19
N GLU A 137 5.08 13.31 -23.14
CA GLU A 137 4.49 14.23 -24.11
C GLU A 137 5.16 15.61 -24.06
N THR A 138 5.47 16.10 -22.85
CA THR A 138 6.21 17.36 -22.65
C THR A 138 7.62 17.27 -23.25
N THR A 139 8.34 16.15 -23.05
CA THR A 139 9.66 15.94 -23.64
C THR A 139 9.60 15.87 -25.17
N GLN A 140 8.58 15.22 -25.74
CA GLN A 140 8.37 15.19 -27.20
C GLN A 140 8.09 16.58 -27.75
N LEU A 141 7.23 17.35 -27.09
CA LEU A 141 6.90 18.71 -27.48
C LEU A 141 8.12 19.64 -27.39
N ARG A 142 8.94 19.51 -26.33
CA ARG A 142 10.21 20.23 -26.19
C ARG A 142 11.19 19.89 -27.32
N ARG A 143 11.22 18.64 -27.80
CA ARG A 143 12.02 18.24 -28.97
C ARG A 143 11.49 18.85 -30.26
N ALA A 144 10.17 18.85 -30.46
CA ALA A 144 9.55 19.48 -31.62
C ALA A 144 9.84 20.99 -31.67
N ILE A 145 9.74 21.67 -30.52
CA ILE A 145 10.08 23.09 -30.37
C ILE A 145 11.53 23.38 -30.79
N LYS A 146 12.49 22.51 -30.43
CA LYS A 146 13.90 22.68 -30.81
C LYS A 146 14.17 22.49 -32.31
N LEU A 147 13.29 21.79 -33.01
CA LEU A 147 13.44 21.47 -34.44
C LEU A 147 12.63 22.43 -35.32
N GLU A 148 11.72 23.21 -34.75
CA GLU A 148 10.87 24.14 -35.48
C GLU A 148 11.62 25.45 -35.78
N ASN A 149 11.68 25.80 -37.06
CA ASN A 149 12.40 26.99 -37.55
C ASN A 149 11.45 28.15 -37.86
N ARG A 150 10.14 27.91 -37.90
CA ARG A 150 9.12 28.94 -38.16
C ARG A 150 8.73 29.64 -36.86
N ALA A 151 9.15 30.90 -36.73
CA ALA A 151 8.91 31.72 -35.54
C ALA A 151 7.41 31.87 -35.19
N GLU A 152 6.52 31.86 -36.18
CA GLU A 152 5.07 31.95 -35.97
C GLU A 152 4.50 30.68 -35.32
N ILE A 153 4.84 29.49 -35.84
CA ILE A 153 4.42 28.20 -35.28
C ILE A 153 4.94 28.05 -33.84
N TYR A 154 6.22 28.41 -33.64
CA TYR A 154 6.84 28.41 -32.32
C TYR A 154 6.08 29.29 -31.30
N ARG A 155 5.74 30.54 -31.65
CA ARG A 155 5.11 31.51 -30.74
C ARG A 155 3.62 31.30 -30.53
N PHE A 156 2.88 30.95 -31.58
CA PHE A 156 1.41 30.92 -31.55
C PHE A 156 0.84 29.52 -31.30
N GLU A 157 1.59 28.45 -31.56
CA GLU A 157 1.11 27.08 -31.43
C GLU A 157 1.88 26.33 -30.33
N LEU A 158 3.20 26.22 -30.46
CA LEU A 158 3.99 25.32 -29.61
C LEU A 158 4.21 25.84 -28.18
N ILE A 159 4.51 27.13 -27.98
CA ILE A 159 4.66 27.71 -26.63
C ILE A 159 3.33 27.66 -25.85
N PRO A 160 2.18 28.11 -26.39
CA PRO A 160 0.91 28.00 -25.68
C PRO A 160 0.53 26.56 -25.34
N TYR A 161 0.79 25.62 -26.25
CA TYR A 161 0.52 24.20 -26.00
C TYR A 161 1.43 23.64 -24.89
N LEU A 162 2.72 23.98 -24.88
CA LEU A 162 3.66 23.58 -23.82
C LEU A 162 3.22 24.12 -22.46
N ARG A 163 2.80 25.38 -22.40
CA ARG A 163 2.29 25.98 -21.17
C ARG A 163 1.07 25.25 -20.64
N GLN A 164 0.09 24.93 -21.49
CA GLN A 164 -1.09 24.17 -21.08
C GLN A 164 -0.71 22.77 -20.55
N HIS A 165 0.28 22.14 -21.18
CA HIS A 165 0.79 20.85 -20.75
C HIS A 165 1.46 20.91 -19.37
N ASP A 166 2.34 21.89 -19.14
CA ASP A 166 3.01 22.08 -17.86
C ASP A 166 2.01 22.47 -16.75
N GLU A 167 1.00 23.29 -17.05
CA GLU A 167 -0.10 23.62 -16.11
C GLU A 167 -0.93 22.38 -15.74
N LEU A 168 -1.23 21.51 -16.71
CA LEU A 168 -1.91 20.24 -16.46
C LEU A 168 -1.03 19.31 -15.62
N HIS A 169 0.26 19.24 -15.91
CA HIS A 169 1.20 18.41 -15.17
C HIS A 169 1.32 18.87 -13.71
N ALA A 170 1.45 20.17 -13.46
CA ALA A 170 1.44 20.75 -12.12
C ALA A 170 0.14 20.40 -11.37
N ARG A 171 -1.01 20.45 -12.05
CA ARG A 171 -2.30 20.07 -11.45
C ARG A 171 -2.34 18.60 -11.04
N VAL A 172 -1.86 17.69 -11.89
CA VAL A 172 -1.80 16.25 -11.59
C VAL A 172 -0.88 15.99 -10.41
N ILE A 173 0.31 16.60 -10.38
CA ILE A 173 1.25 16.46 -9.25
C ILE A 173 0.63 16.97 -7.94
N ASN A 174 -0.07 18.11 -7.96
CA ASN A 174 -0.79 18.61 -6.79
C ASN A 174 -1.85 17.63 -6.27
N GLN A 175 -2.56 16.95 -7.18
CA GLN A 175 -3.53 15.92 -6.79
C GLN A 175 -2.84 14.70 -6.16
N ILE A 176 -1.67 14.29 -6.65
CA ILE A 176 -0.86 13.23 -6.03
C ILE A 176 -0.51 13.61 -4.59
N VAL A 177 -0.03 14.84 -4.37
CA VAL A 177 0.33 15.33 -3.01
C VAL A 177 -0.89 15.29 -2.07
N ALA A 178 -2.05 15.76 -2.53
CA ALA A 178 -3.27 15.74 -1.73
C ALA A 178 -3.75 14.32 -1.39
N GLU A 179 -3.67 13.39 -2.34
CA GLU A 179 -4.01 11.98 -2.10
C GLU A 179 -3.00 11.30 -1.17
N CYS A 180 -1.71 11.61 -1.25
CA CYS A 180 -0.70 11.12 -0.30
C CYS A 180 -1.01 11.56 1.14
N GLN A 181 -1.43 12.81 1.33
CA GLN A 181 -1.85 13.32 2.64
C GLN A 181 -3.09 12.58 3.16
N THR A 182 -4.08 12.38 2.29
CA THR A 182 -5.31 11.64 2.59
C THR A 182 -5.02 10.19 2.96
N SER A 183 -4.21 9.49 2.15
CA SER A 183 -3.77 8.11 2.39
C SER A 183 -3.01 7.97 3.70
N ASN A 184 -2.13 8.92 4.06
CA ASN A 184 -1.43 8.89 5.36
C ASN A 184 -2.40 9.03 6.54
N ALA A 185 -3.38 9.93 6.46
CA ALA A 185 -4.40 10.08 7.49
C ALA A 185 -5.27 8.82 7.62
N LEU A 186 -5.66 8.22 6.49
CA LEU A 186 -6.42 6.97 6.46
C LEU A 186 -5.62 5.81 7.06
N LEU A 187 -4.33 5.71 6.75
CA LEU A 187 -3.44 4.65 7.26
C LEU A 187 -3.36 4.64 8.80
N GLU A 188 -3.27 5.82 9.43
CA GLU A 188 -3.32 5.92 10.89
C GLU A 188 -4.70 5.54 11.45
N SER A 189 -5.76 5.93 10.75
CA SER A 189 -7.14 5.67 11.16
C SER A 189 -7.56 4.20 11.06
N VAL A 190 -6.86 3.42 10.23
CA VAL A 190 -7.05 1.98 10.03
C VAL A 190 -6.40 1.16 11.17
N ARG A 191 -5.42 1.75 11.86
CA ARG A 191 -4.71 1.16 13.01
C ARG A 191 -5.46 1.30 14.33
N THR A 192 -6.27 2.35 14.48
CA THR A 192 -7.17 2.65 15.63
C THR A 192 -8.59 2.14 15.39
#